data_AF-A0A1E5BL23-F1
#
_entry.id   AF-A0A1E5BL23-F1
#
_cell.length_a   1.000
_cell.length_b   1.000
_cell.length_c   1.000
_cell.angle_alpha   90.00
_cell.angle_beta   90.00
_cell.angle_gamma   90.00
#
_symmetry.space_group_name_H-M   'P 1'
#
loop_
_entity.id
_entity.type
_entity.pdbx_description
1 polymer ?
#
loop_
_entity_poly.entity_id
_entity_poly.type
_entity_poly.pdbx_seq_one_letter_code
_entity_poly.pdbx_strand_id
1 'polypeptide(L)'
;MTIFRYLAVVLTLISLSGCAGVFVAGAATTATIITDTRSTKEIWNDNNIEFEVAGLGNKAPFRGQLRITASSHNGTVVLMGQAKTQSDLDAFIAEAKQLKGVTTLHNQVRINEPLSVTAISNDSWITTKVKSALLTNTELNGIKVKVITEDKEVFLLGYVSPQHADIATEVARNISGVKQVIRAFQNVD
;
A
#
# COMPACT_ATOMS: atom_id res chain seq x y z
N MET A 1 -32.30 -7.49 -33.37
CA MET A 1 -31.59 -8.13 -32.23
C MET A 1 -30.06 -8.15 -32.39
N THR A 2 -29.54 -8.25 -33.61
CA THR A 2 -28.08 -8.18 -33.91
C THR A 2 -27.49 -6.78 -33.70
N ILE A 3 -28.18 -5.72 -34.15
CA ILE A 3 -27.77 -4.31 -33.96
C ILE A 3 -27.60 -3.93 -32.47
N PHE A 4 -28.49 -4.41 -31.60
CA PHE A 4 -28.41 -4.12 -30.16
C PHE A 4 -27.21 -4.83 -29.49
N ARG A 5 -26.85 -6.02 -29.99
CA ARG A 5 -25.65 -6.75 -29.55
C ARG A 5 -24.37 -6.04 -29.99
N TYR A 6 -24.33 -5.50 -31.21
CA TYR A 6 -23.20 -4.69 -31.67
C TYR A 6 -23.07 -3.38 -30.89
N LEU A 7 -24.18 -2.72 -30.57
CA LEU A 7 -24.18 -1.50 -29.76
C LEU A 7 -23.65 -1.75 -28.34
N ALA A 8 -24.04 -2.85 -27.71
CA ALA A 8 -23.55 -3.24 -26.39
C ALA A 8 -22.05 -3.58 -26.40
N VAL A 9 -21.56 -4.26 -27.45
CA VAL A 9 -20.13 -4.58 -27.61
C VAL A 9 -19.30 -3.32 -27.80
N VAL A 10 -19.76 -2.37 -28.62
CA VAL A 10 -19.08 -1.08 -28.84
C VAL A 10 -19.06 -0.25 -27.55
N LEU A 11 -20.15 -0.20 -26.79
CA LEU A 11 -20.22 0.53 -25.52
C LEU A 11 -19.29 -0.07 -24.45
N THR A 12 -19.14 -1.40 -24.44
CA THR A 12 -18.22 -2.11 -23.54
C THR A 12 -16.75 -1.85 -23.92
N LEU A 13 -16.44 -1.76 -25.22
CA LEU A 13 -15.11 -1.40 -25.72
C LEU A 13 -14.71 0.04 -25.39
N ILE A 14 -15.65 1.00 -25.45
CA ILE A 14 -15.40 2.39 -25.06
C ILE A 14 -15.17 2.51 -23.55
N SER A 15 -15.87 1.71 -22.75
CA SER A 15 -15.67 1.63 -21.29
C SER A 15 -14.33 0.99 -20.91
N LEU A 16 -13.67 0.30 -21.85
CA LEU A 16 -12.34 -0.30 -21.69
C LEU A 16 -11.19 0.64 -22.11
N SER A 17 -11.49 1.85 -22.58
CA SER A 17 -10.47 2.90 -22.67
C SER A 17 -10.08 3.32 -21.25
N GLY A 18 -9.18 2.55 -20.64
CA GLY A 18 -8.58 2.90 -19.37
C GLY A 18 -8.04 4.33 -19.45
N CYS A 19 -8.15 5.07 -18.34
CA CYS A 19 -7.62 6.43 -18.17
C CYS A 19 -6.07 6.45 -18.13
N ALA A 20 -5.41 5.55 -18.86
CA ALA A 20 -3.96 5.53 -19.04
C ALA A 20 -3.50 6.58 -20.08
N GLY A 21 -4.43 7.27 -20.75
CA GLY A 21 -4.14 8.20 -21.85
C GLY A 21 -3.86 9.66 -21.45
N VAL A 22 -3.94 10.05 -20.18
CA VAL A 22 -3.74 11.47 -19.77
C VAL A 22 -2.29 11.76 -19.32
N PHE A 23 -1.39 10.79 -19.37
CA PHE A 23 0.03 10.98 -18.99
C PHE A 23 1.00 11.11 -20.18
N VAL A 24 0.52 11.38 -21.38
CA VAL A 24 1.41 11.74 -22.50
C VAL A 24 1.48 13.26 -22.62
N ALA A 25 2.48 13.82 -21.94
CA ALA A 25 3.20 15.06 -22.27
C ALA A 25 2.48 16.08 -23.18
N GLY A 26 1.93 17.16 -22.60
CA GLY A 26 1.62 18.36 -23.37
C GLY A 26 0.43 19.19 -22.91
N ALA A 27 0.52 19.84 -21.75
CA ALA A 27 -0.22 21.08 -21.51
C ALA A 27 0.47 21.86 -20.38
N ALA A 28 1.07 22.99 -20.75
CA ALA A 28 1.59 23.97 -19.80
C ALA A 28 0.42 24.57 -19.01
N THR A 29 0.18 24.10 -17.79
CA THR A 29 -0.34 24.93 -16.71
C THR A 29 0.32 24.51 -15.40
N THR A 30 0.74 25.50 -14.64
CA THR A 30 1.49 25.54 -13.38
C THR A 30 0.94 24.69 -12.23
N ALA A 31 0.78 23.38 -12.42
CA ALA A 31 0.76 22.45 -11.31
C ALA A 31 2.22 22.15 -10.98
N THR A 32 2.69 22.53 -9.80
CA THR A 32 3.91 21.96 -9.22
C THR A 32 3.69 20.46 -9.15
N ILE A 33 4.11 19.75 -10.19
CA ILE A 33 4.21 18.30 -10.16
C ILE A 33 5.23 18.05 -9.06
N ILE A 34 4.74 17.63 -7.89
CA ILE A 34 5.57 17.12 -6.82
C ILE A 34 6.10 15.80 -7.36
N THR A 35 7.11 15.88 -8.21
CA THR A 35 7.96 14.76 -8.58
C THR A 35 8.56 14.27 -7.29
N ASP A 36 8.29 13.00 -6.98
CA ASP A 36 8.98 12.31 -5.89
C ASP A 36 10.48 12.55 -6.09
N THR A 37 11.17 13.10 -5.09
CA THR A 37 12.59 13.47 -5.19
C THR A 37 13.50 12.25 -5.20
N ARG A 38 12.95 11.06 -4.96
CA ARG A 38 13.66 9.79 -5.01
C ARG A 38 14.06 9.42 -6.43
N SER A 39 15.22 8.80 -6.57
CA SER A 39 15.67 8.26 -7.85
C SER A 39 14.82 7.06 -8.25
N THR A 40 14.65 6.87 -9.57
CA THR A 40 13.98 5.69 -10.13
C THR A 40 14.63 4.38 -9.64
N LYS A 41 15.93 4.39 -9.36
CA LYS A 41 16.67 3.24 -8.85
C LYS A 41 16.26 2.87 -7.42
N GLU A 42 16.09 3.85 -6.54
CA GLU A 42 15.63 3.62 -5.16
C GLU A 42 14.21 3.06 -5.15
N ILE A 43 13.30 3.68 -5.91
CA ILE A 43 11.92 3.21 -6.06
C ILE A 43 11.89 1.78 -6.62
N TRP A 44 12.72 1.49 -7.62
CA TRP A 44 12.80 0.16 -8.21
C TRP A 44 13.33 -0.88 -7.22
N ASN A 45 14.37 -0.56 -6.45
CA ASN A 45 14.90 -1.45 -5.41
C ASN A 45 13.86 -1.76 -4.34
N ASP A 46 13.12 -0.76 -3.87
CA ASP A 46 12.06 -0.94 -2.87
C ASP A 46 10.93 -1.83 -3.39
N ASN A 47 10.47 -1.59 -4.63
CA ASN A 47 9.46 -2.43 -5.27
C ASN A 47 9.96 -3.87 -5.46
N ASN A 48 11.25 -4.04 -5.78
CA ASN A 48 11.84 -5.37 -5.89
C ASN A 48 11.85 -6.10 -4.53
N ILE A 49 12.16 -5.41 -3.44
CA ILE A 49 12.06 -5.99 -2.08
C ILE A 49 10.61 -6.40 -1.79
N GLU A 50 9.64 -5.53 -2.04
CA GLU A 50 8.21 -5.83 -1.84
C GLU A 50 7.78 -7.07 -2.66
N PHE A 51 8.26 -7.18 -3.91
CA PHE A 51 7.99 -8.32 -4.79
C PHE A 51 8.65 -9.62 -4.30
N GLU A 52 9.91 -9.58 -3.86
CA GLU A 52 10.62 -10.74 -3.32
C GLU A 52 9.95 -11.25 -2.03
N VAL A 53 9.49 -10.35 -1.15
CA VAL A 53 8.71 -10.74 0.04
C VAL A 53 7.39 -11.42 -0.35
N ALA A 54 6.69 -10.89 -1.35
CA ALA A 54 5.48 -11.52 -1.87
C ALA A 54 5.78 -12.90 -2.50
N GLY A 55 6.87 -13.02 -3.24
CA GLY A 55 7.33 -14.29 -3.81
C GLY A 55 7.67 -15.33 -2.73
N LEU A 56 8.37 -14.89 -1.68
CA LEU A 56 8.72 -15.70 -0.51
C LEU A 56 7.48 -16.30 0.15
N GLY A 57 6.42 -15.51 0.35
CA GLY A 57 5.17 -15.99 0.96
C GLY A 57 4.39 -17.00 0.08
N ASN A 58 4.65 -17.01 -1.23
CA ASN A 58 3.93 -17.85 -2.19
C ASN A 58 4.59 -19.19 -2.51
N LYS A 59 5.79 -19.46 -1.96
CA LYS A 59 6.52 -20.74 -2.08
C LYS A 59 6.44 -21.56 -0.79
N ALA A 60 6.75 -22.84 -0.88
CA ALA A 60 6.94 -23.69 0.31
C ALA A 60 8.15 -23.17 1.13
N PRO A 61 8.10 -23.24 2.48
CA PRO A 61 7.03 -23.81 3.32
C PRO A 61 5.87 -22.84 3.65
N PHE A 62 5.96 -21.57 3.26
CA PHE A 62 5.04 -20.50 3.72
C PHE A 62 3.69 -20.48 3.02
N ARG A 63 3.61 -21.00 1.80
CA ARG A 63 2.39 -20.99 0.98
C ARG A 63 1.21 -21.58 1.75
N GLY A 64 0.18 -20.76 1.98
CA GLY A 64 -1.04 -21.16 2.67
C GLY A 64 -0.95 -21.16 4.21
N GLN A 65 0.21 -20.87 4.78
CA GLN A 65 0.41 -20.73 6.23
C GLN A 65 0.37 -19.27 6.70
N LEU A 66 0.64 -18.34 5.79
CA LEU A 66 0.66 -16.91 6.06
C LEU A 66 0.17 -16.11 4.86
N ARG A 67 -0.29 -14.89 5.13
CA ARG A 67 -0.52 -13.85 4.12
C ARG A 67 0.15 -12.58 4.63
N ILE A 68 1.34 -12.31 4.10
CA ILE A 68 2.14 -11.15 4.48
C ILE A 68 2.28 -10.24 3.28
N THR A 69 2.09 -8.95 3.50
CA THR A 69 2.43 -7.87 2.58
C THR A 69 3.56 -7.04 3.18
N ALA A 70 4.36 -6.42 2.33
CA ALA A 70 5.45 -5.56 2.74
C ALA A 70 5.27 -4.16 2.17
N SER A 71 5.71 -3.17 2.92
CA SER A 71 6.09 -1.88 2.36
C SER A 71 7.58 -1.68 2.60
N SER A 72 8.33 -1.40 1.54
CA SER A 72 9.75 -1.06 1.61
C SER A 72 9.95 0.42 1.34
N HIS A 73 10.91 0.99 2.03
CA HIS A 73 11.42 2.31 1.72
C HIS A 73 12.89 2.42 2.09
N ASN A 74 13.75 2.68 1.11
CA ASN A 74 15.21 2.71 1.26
C ASN A 74 15.74 1.52 2.09
N GLY A 75 15.22 0.32 1.82
CA GLY A 75 15.60 -0.91 2.53
C GLY A 75 15.04 -1.06 3.95
N THR A 76 14.28 -0.10 4.46
CA THR A 76 13.46 -0.29 5.68
C THR A 76 12.13 -0.92 5.29
N VAL A 77 11.88 -2.12 5.78
CA VAL A 77 10.71 -2.93 5.46
C VAL A 77 9.77 -3.02 6.65
N VAL A 78 8.48 -2.80 6.41
CA VAL A 78 7.41 -3.09 7.36
C VAL A 78 6.61 -4.27 6.83
N LEU A 79 6.60 -5.37 7.58
CA LEU A 79 5.77 -6.55 7.27
C LEU A 79 4.42 -6.44 7.97
N MET A 80 3.33 -6.66 7.23
CA MET A 80 1.95 -6.58 7.70
C MET A 80 1.18 -7.83 7.25
N GLY A 81 0.19 -8.26 8.02
CA GLY A 81 -0.68 -9.38 7.63
C GLY A 81 -0.85 -10.41 8.74
N GLN A 82 -1.01 -11.67 8.37
CA GLN A 82 -1.29 -12.77 9.29
C GLN A 82 -0.39 -13.98 9.04
N ALA A 83 -0.04 -14.67 10.11
CA ALA A 83 0.57 -16.00 10.09
C ALA A 83 -0.17 -16.91 11.07
N LYS A 84 -0.41 -18.17 10.68
CA LYS A 84 -1.14 -19.14 11.53
C LYS A 84 -0.39 -19.50 12.81
N THR A 85 0.94 -19.56 12.74
CA THR A 85 1.78 -19.93 13.88
C THR A 85 2.96 -18.97 14.04
N GLN A 86 3.45 -18.85 15.28
CA GLN A 86 4.65 -18.07 15.56
C GLN A 86 5.89 -18.66 14.85
N SER A 87 5.96 -19.99 14.74
CA SER A 87 7.07 -20.68 14.07
C SER A 87 7.14 -20.33 12.57
N ASP A 88 6.01 -20.29 11.88
CA ASP A 88 5.97 -19.91 10.46
C ASP A 88 6.38 -18.44 10.28
N LEU A 89 5.93 -17.57 11.19
CA LEU A 89 6.29 -16.15 11.18
C LEU A 89 7.80 -15.94 11.42
N ASP A 90 8.37 -16.62 12.41
CA ASP A 90 9.79 -16.49 12.75
C ASP A 90 10.68 -16.98 11.60
N ALA A 91 10.33 -18.11 10.98
CA ALA A 91 11.01 -18.62 9.79
C ALA A 91 10.90 -17.65 8.61
N PHE A 92 9.70 -17.08 8.37
CA PHE A 92 9.50 -16.09 7.31
C PHE A 92 10.34 -14.84 7.53
N ILE A 93 10.37 -14.31 8.75
CA ILE A 93 11.17 -13.13 9.11
C ILE A 93 12.66 -13.41 8.93
N ALA A 94 13.12 -14.61 9.29
CA ALA A 94 14.52 -14.99 9.10
C ALA A 94 14.91 -14.99 7.61
N GLU A 95 14.08 -15.53 6.72
CA GLU A 95 14.32 -15.49 5.27
C GLU A 95 14.17 -14.06 4.71
N ALA A 96 13.15 -13.30 5.12
CA ALA A 96 12.89 -11.95 4.65
C ALA A 96 14.06 -10.99 4.97
N LYS A 97 14.73 -11.16 6.12
CA LYS A 97 15.92 -10.38 6.50
C LYS A 97 17.13 -10.64 5.60
N GLN A 98 17.20 -11.78 4.92
CA GLN A 98 18.29 -12.13 4.01
C GLN A 98 18.06 -11.61 2.58
N LEU A 99 16.88 -11.07 2.28
CA LEU A 99 16.57 -10.53 0.96
C LEU A 99 17.49 -9.34 0.67
N LYS A 100 18.00 -9.30 -0.57
CA LYS A 100 18.93 -8.26 -1.01
C LYS A 100 18.27 -6.88 -0.91
N GLY A 101 18.95 -5.96 -0.22
CA GLY A 101 18.49 -4.58 -0.05
C GLY A 101 17.69 -4.34 1.23
N VAL A 102 17.31 -5.39 1.97
CA VAL A 102 16.72 -5.23 3.31
C VAL A 102 17.80 -4.80 4.29
N THR A 103 17.60 -3.65 4.92
CA THR A 103 18.48 -3.06 5.94
C THR A 103 17.85 -3.17 7.32
N THR A 104 16.59 -2.77 7.44
CA THR A 104 15.82 -2.81 8.68
C THR A 104 14.50 -3.50 8.41
N LEU A 105 14.05 -4.36 9.32
CA LEU A 105 12.77 -5.05 9.21
C LEU A 105 11.94 -4.87 10.48
N HIS A 106 10.78 -4.24 10.33
CA HIS A 106 9.77 -4.07 11.37
C HIS A 106 8.64 -5.08 11.16
N ASN A 107 8.41 -5.91 12.17
CA ASN A 107 7.34 -6.91 12.15
C ASN A 107 6.04 -6.32 12.73
N GLN A 108 4.98 -6.29 11.92
CA GLN A 108 3.61 -5.94 12.33
C GLN A 108 2.61 -7.04 11.94
N VAL A 109 3.09 -8.26 11.67
CA VAL A 109 2.26 -9.42 11.37
C VAL A 109 1.58 -9.90 12.67
N ARG A 110 0.31 -10.31 12.58
CA ARG A 110 -0.45 -10.86 13.69
C ARG A 110 -0.50 -12.39 13.60
N ILE A 111 -0.47 -13.07 14.75
CA ILE A 111 -0.73 -14.50 14.81
C ILE A 111 -2.25 -14.71 14.74
N ASN A 112 -2.74 -15.06 13.56
CA ASN A 112 -4.15 -15.28 13.27
C ASN A 112 -4.30 -16.02 11.93
N GLU A 113 -5.51 -16.49 11.63
CA GLU A 113 -5.83 -17.00 10.30
C GLU A 113 -5.75 -15.88 9.24
N PRO A 114 -5.28 -16.17 8.02
CA PRO A 114 -5.32 -15.22 6.90
C PRO A 114 -6.75 -14.70 6.66
N LEU A 115 -6.85 -13.40 6.37
CA LEU A 115 -8.15 -12.75 6.18
C LEU A 115 -8.98 -13.40 5.05
N SER A 116 -10.29 -13.42 5.28
CA SER A 116 -11.27 -13.76 4.25
C SER A 116 -11.34 -12.68 3.16
N VAL A 117 -11.84 -13.04 1.98
CA VAL A 117 -12.03 -12.12 0.85
C VAL A 117 -12.92 -10.92 1.24
N THR A 118 -13.93 -11.16 2.07
CA THR A 118 -14.82 -10.09 2.57
C THR A 118 -14.08 -9.10 3.47
N ALA A 119 -13.20 -9.60 4.36
CA ALA A 119 -12.39 -8.73 5.21
C ALA A 119 -11.41 -7.90 4.38
N ILE A 120 -10.72 -8.51 3.41
CA ILE A 120 -9.82 -7.81 2.46
C ILE A 120 -10.58 -6.72 1.67
N SER A 121 -11.82 -7.02 1.25
CA SER A 121 -12.67 -6.05 0.55
C SER A 121 -13.05 -4.87 1.45
N ASN A 122 -13.37 -5.14 2.72
CA ASN A 122 -13.63 -4.08 3.71
C ASN A 122 -12.40 -3.21 3.95
N ASP A 123 -11.21 -3.81 4.07
CA ASP A 123 -9.94 -3.07 4.22
C ASP A 123 -9.61 -2.21 3.01
N SER A 124 -9.92 -2.67 1.80
CA SER A 124 -9.79 -1.88 0.57
C SER A 124 -10.72 -0.67 0.57
N TRP A 125 -11.94 -0.83 1.08
CA TRP A 125 -12.88 0.28 1.26
C TRP A 125 -12.42 1.28 2.32
N ILE A 126 -11.92 0.79 3.47
CA ILE A 126 -11.31 1.64 4.51
C ILE A 126 -10.13 2.42 3.92
N THR A 127 -9.23 1.75 3.21
CA THR A 127 -8.08 2.37 2.55
C THR A 127 -8.52 3.50 1.61
N THR A 128 -9.55 3.25 0.80
CA THR A 128 -10.11 4.27 -0.10
C THR A 128 -10.62 5.48 0.68
N LYS A 129 -11.43 5.26 1.72
CA LYS A 129 -11.95 6.36 2.56
C LYS A 129 -10.83 7.18 3.22
N VAL A 130 -9.81 6.52 3.76
CA VAL A 130 -8.65 7.19 4.38
C VAL A 130 -7.90 8.01 3.33
N LYS A 131 -7.57 7.43 2.17
CA LYS A 131 -6.87 8.14 1.09
C LYS A 131 -7.66 9.37 0.62
N SER A 132 -8.98 9.23 0.43
CA SER A 132 -9.85 10.35 0.05
C SER A 132 -9.84 11.45 1.11
N ALA A 133 -9.96 11.10 2.39
CA ALA A 133 -9.97 12.07 3.48
C ALA A 133 -8.63 12.83 3.61
N LEU A 134 -7.51 12.12 3.47
CA LEU A 134 -6.17 12.73 3.47
C LEU A 134 -6.01 13.69 2.27
N LEU A 135 -6.47 13.29 1.08
CA LEU A 135 -6.40 14.10 -0.14
C LEU A 135 -7.23 15.39 -0.04
N THR A 136 -8.36 15.35 0.66
CA THR A 136 -9.22 16.54 0.86
C THR A 136 -8.76 17.44 2.00
N ASN A 137 -7.77 17.02 2.80
CA ASN A 137 -7.24 17.84 3.88
C ASN A 137 -6.23 18.85 3.34
N THR A 138 -6.52 20.14 3.48
CA THR A 138 -5.70 21.23 2.93
C THR A 138 -4.31 21.34 3.57
N GLU A 139 -4.14 20.89 4.82
CA GLU A 139 -2.86 20.89 5.53
C GLU A 139 -1.94 19.76 5.05
N LEU A 140 -2.47 18.76 4.34
CA LEU A 140 -1.70 17.66 3.74
C LEU A 140 -1.51 17.85 2.23
N ASN A 141 -1.83 19.02 1.70
CA ASN A 141 -1.69 19.31 0.27
C ASN A 141 -0.26 19.09 -0.20
N GLY A 142 -0.11 18.18 -1.16
CA GLY A 142 1.18 17.83 -1.73
C GLY A 142 2.02 16.85 -0.90
N ILE A 143 1.56 16.45 0.27
CA ILE A 143 2.21 15.44 1.10
C ILE A 143 1.79 14.04 0.61
N LYS A 144 2.78 13.21 0.28
CA LYS A 144 2.55 11.84 -0.19
C LYS A 144 2.54 10.87 0.99
N VAL A 145 1.34 10.51 1.44
CA VAL A 145 1.13 9.45 2.45
C VAL A 145 0.71 8.15 1.76
N LYS A 146 1.52 7.10 1.89
CA LYS A 146 1.13 5.73 1.50
C LYS A 146 0.22 5.18 2.61
N VAL A 147 -0.93 4.65 2.20
CA VAL A 147 -1.92 4.06 3.11
C VAL A 147 -2.12 2.60 2.73
N ILE A 148 -1.93 1.71 3.71
CA ILE A 148 -2.23 0.28 3.61
C ILE A 148 -3.16 -0.06 4.79
N THR A 149 -4.21 -0.84 4.55
CA THR A 149 -5.09 -1.33 5.62
C THR A 149 -5.03 -2.84 5.67
N GLU A 150 -4.92 -3.39 6.87
CA GLU A 150 -4.79 -4.82 7.10
C GLU A 150 -5.51 -5.18 8.41
N ASP A 151 -6.59 -5.96 8.32
CA ASP A 151 -7.52 -6.27 9.42
C ASP A 151 -8.03 -5.02 10.15
N LYS A 152 -8.47 -4.01 9.38
CA LYS A 152 -8.90 -2.69 9.86
C LYS A 152 -7.81 -1.86 10.57
N GLU A 153 -6.57 -2.33 10.62
CA GLU A 153 -5.42 -1.57 11.10
C GLU A 153 -4.84 -0.77 9.93
N VAL A 154 -4.80 0.55 10.05
CA VAL A 154 -4.35 1.46 8.99
C VAL A 154 -2.89 1.83 9.23
N PHE A 155 -2.04 1.44 8.29
CA PHE A 155 -0.63 1.79 8.25
C PHE A 155 -0.45 3.05 7.41
N LEU A 156 0.07 4.10 8.02
CA LEU A 156 0.45 5.34 7.35
C LEU A 156 1.97 5.37 7.19
N LEU A 157 2.43 5.46 5.94
CA LEU A 157 3.86 5.42 5.60
C LEU A 157 4.23 6.60 4.69
N GLY A 158 5.51 6.93 4.66
CA GLY A 158 6.07 7.99 3.81
C GLY A 158 6.98 8.94 4.59
N TYR A 159 7.55 9.91 3.88
CA TYR A 159 8.32 11.01 4.44
C TYR A 159 7.38 12.16 4.78
N VAL A 160 7.20 12.39 6.07
CA VAL A 160 6.33 13.45 6.57
C VAL A 160 7.00 14.11 7.77
N SER A 161 6.77 15.40 7.94
CA SER A 161 7.15 16.08 9.18
C SER A 161 6.31 15.54 10.35
N PRO A 162 6.77 15.67 11.60
CA PRO A 162 5.99 15.27 12.77
C PRO A 162 4.59 15.87 12.79
N GLN A 163 4.44 17.13 12.38
CA GLN A 163 3.15 17.83 12.32
C GLN A 163 2.20 17.20 11.29
N HIS A 164 2.68 16.96 10.05
CA HIS A 164 1.86 16.30 9.03
C HIS A 164 1.54 14.86 9.41
N ALA A 165 2.44 14.15 10.11
CA ALA A 165 2.19 12.81 10.62
C ALA A 165 1.04 12.80 11.64
N ASP A 166 1.00 13.77 12.54
CA ASP A 166 -0.05 13.90 13.54
C ASP A 166 -1.41 14.20 12.88
N ILE A 167 -1.44 15.14 11.92
CA ILE A 167 -2.64 15.46 11.14
C ILE A 167 -3.14 14.24 10.37
N ALA A 168 -2.25 13.54 9.65
CA ALA A 168 -2.62 12.34 8.89
C ALA A 168 -3.16 11.23 9.81
N THR A 169 -2.57 11.09 11.00
CA THR A 169 -3.04 10.13 12.02
C THR A 169 -4.44 10.49 12.50
N GLU A 170 -4.70 11.77 12.79
CA GLU A 170 -5.99 12.26 13.26
C GLU A 170 -7.08 12.10 12.19
N VAL A 171 -6.75 12.38 10.92
CA VAL A 171 -7.68 12.13 9.81
C VAL A 171 -8.01 10.64 9.70
N ALA A 172 -7.00 9.77 9.70
CA ALA A 172 -7.19 8.33 9.50
C ALA A 172 -7.98 7.68 10.65
N ARG A 173 -7.70 8.02 11.91
CA ARG A 173 -8.34 7.40 13.08
C ARG A 173 -9.83 7.72 13.20
N ASN A 174 -10.28 8.82 12.61
CA ASN A 174 -11.69 9.25 12.62
C ASN A 174 -12.50 8.62 11.47
N ILE A 175 -11.87 7.84 10.59
CA ILE A 175 -12.58 7.12 9.53
C ILE A 175 -13.32 5.91 10.11
N SER A 176 -14.63 5.84 9.83
CA SER A 176 -15.47 4.72 10.24
C SER A 176 -14.90 3.38 9.77
N GLY A 177 -14.84 2.41 10.69
CA GLY A 177 -14.32 1.06 10.45
C GLY A 177 -12.82 0.91 10.71
N VAL A 178 -12.08 2.01 10.93
CA VAL A 178 -10.68 1.92 11.39
C VAL A 178 -10.65 1.45 12.84
N LYS A 179 -9.87 0.39 13.08
CA LYS A 179 -9.65 -0.19 14.42
C LYS A 179 -8.46 0.45 15.12
N GLN A 180 -7.37 0.67 14.38
CA GLN A 180 -6.12 1.21 14.88
C GLN A 180 -5.40 1.94 13.75
N VAL A 181 -4.63 2.98 14.10
CA VAL A 181 -3.69 3.62 13.18
C VAL A 181 -2.27 3.33 13.65
N ILE A 182 -1.43 2.85 12.73
CA ILE A 182 -0.02 2.54 12.95
C ILE A 182 0.80 3.50 12.10
N ARG A 183 1.63 4.29 12.78
CA ARG A 183 2.55 5.24 12.14
C ARG A 183 3.83 4.49 11.76
N ALA A 184 4.06 4.37 10.47
CA ALA A 184 5.28 3.83 9.88
C ALA A 184 5.92 4.88 8.94
N PHE A 185 5.91 6.13 9.40
CA PHE A 185 6.54 7.25 8.73
C PHE A 185 8.05 7.20 8.91
N GLN A 186 8.77 7.69 7.91
CA GLN A 186 10.16 8.08 8.07
C GLN A 186 10.18 9.56 8.41
N ASN A 187 10.91 9.89 9.46
CA ASN A 187 11.07 11.27 9.88
C ASN A 187 11.87 12.03 8.82
N VAL A 188 11.34 13.18 8.43
CA VAL A 188 12.09 14.22 7.73
C VAL A 188 12.46 15.22 8.81
N ASP A 189 13.75 15.30 9.13
CA ASP A 189 14.29 16.36 9.99
C ASP A 189 14.34 17.69 9.23
#